data_AF-A0A1B2HKU2-F1
#
_entry.id   AF-A0A1B2HKU2-F1
#
_cell.length_a   1.000
_cell.length_b   1.000
_cell.length_c   1.000
_cell.angle_alpha   90.00
_cell.angle_beta   90.00
_cell.angle_gamma   90.00
#
_symmetry.space_group_name_H-M   'P 1'
#
loop_
_entity.id
_entity.type
_entity.pdbx_description
1 polymer ?
#
loop_
_entity_poly.entity_id
_entity_poly.type
_entity_poly.pdbx_seq_one_letter_code
_entity_poly.pdbx_strand_id
1 'polypeptide(L)'
;MDLNSDLGEGFGIWRLGDDTALLGIITSANVACGFHAGDPSTMRRVCEQAARNGVRIGAQVSYRDLAGFGRRFIDADPAELADEVLYQIGALDACARAAGTEVVYVKPHGALYNATVHHEKQAEAVVSGIKAFKDLPVLGLPGSQLLAKAEAAGLRGVQEAFADRGYTPQGTLVPRSEPNALLTDTAQVVERAKRLLDGEIIAVDGTVIKTRAESLCVHGDTPGAVHHAQAVREALGTVSAFA
;
A
#
# COMPACT_ATOMS: atom_id res chain seq x y z
N MET A 1 4.69 7.92 13.15
CA MET A 1 4.11 6.83 12.34
C MET A 1 3.70 7.43 11.01
N ASP A 2 3.97 6.71 9.93
CA ASP A 2 3.54 7.10 8.58
C ASP A 2 2.07 6.76 8.39
N LEU A 3 1.35 7.62 7.64
CA LEU A 3 -0.01 7.36 7.20
C LEU A 3 0.03 7.25 5.67
N ASN A 4 -0.26 6.05 5.15
CA ASN A 4 -0.25 5.79 3.72
C ASN A 4 -1.65 5.54 3.15
N SER A 5 -1.82 5.81 1.85
CA SER A 5 -3.06 5.48 1.13
C SER A 5 -2.77 5.11 -0.32
N ASP A 6 -3.60 4.22 -0.84
CA ASP A 6 -3.60 3.79 -2.23
C ASP A 6 -4.35 4.83 -3.07
N LEU A 7 -3.66 5.46 -4.03
CA LEU A 7 -4.15 6.58 -4.83
C LEU A 7 -3.98 6.36 -6.33
N GLY A 8 -4.71 7.16 -7.12
CA GLY A 8 -4.59 7.11 -8.58
C GLY A 8 -5.21 5.83 -9.16
N GLU A 9 -6.14 5.21 -8.46
CA GLU A 9 -6.77 3.95 -8.86
C GLU A 9 -7.98 4.13 -9.81
N GLY A 10 -8.18 5.34 -10.33
CA GLY A 10 -9.03 5.56 -11.51
C GLY A 10 -8.37 5.04 -12.79
N PHE A 11 -9.13 4.96 -13.89
CA PHE A 11 -8.60 4.57 -15.19
C PHE A 11 -9.42 5.17 -16.32
N GLY A 12 -8.79 5.93 -17.22
CA GLY A 12 -9.49 6.57 -18.34
C GLY A 12 -10.59 7.52 -17.86
N ILE A 13 -11.85 7.19 -18.15
CA ILE A 13 -13.01 7.97 -17.67
C ILE A 13 -13.46 7.58 -16.25
N TRP A 14 -13.06 6.42 -15.75
CA TRP A 14 -13.47 5.93 -14.44
C TRP A 14 -12.67 6.64 -13.34
N ARG A 15 -13.36 7.04 -12.29
CA ARG A 15 -12.81 7.72 -11.11
C ARG A 15 -13.11 6.88 -9.89
N LEU A 16 -12.15 6.78 -8.99
CA LEU A 16 -12.26 6.05 -7.73
C LEU A 16 -11.60 6.89 -6.62
N GLY A 17 -12.31 7.05 -5.50
CA GLY A 17 -11.83 7.83 -4.36
C GLY A 17 -11.71 9.33 -4.61
N ASP A 18 -11.22 10.04 -3.61
CA ASP A 18 -10.87 11.47 -3.67
C ASP A 18 -9.37 11.62 -3.35
N ASP A 19 -8.54 11.36 -4.37
CA ASP A 19 -7.08 11.46 -4.27
C ASP A 19 -6.64 12.81 -3.70
N THR A 20 -7.31 13.90 -4.10
CA THR A 20 -6.92 15.26 -3.73
C THR A 20 -7.15 15.51 -2.25
N ALA A 21 -8.31 15.09 -1.72
CA ALA A 21 -8.58 15.19 -0.29
C ALA A 21 -7.60 14.32 0.53
N LEU A 22 -7.33 13.08 0.09
CA LEU A 22 -6.41 12.18 0.78
C LEU A 22 -4.98 12.70 0.82
N LEU A 23 -4.48 13.33 -0.27
CA LEU A 23 -3.16 13.96 -0.30
C LEU A 23 -3.01 15.12 0.70
N GLY A 24 -4.10 15.73 1.15
CA GLY A 24 -4.08 16.71 2.25
C GLY A 24 -3.97 16.10 3.64
N ILE A 25 -4.09 14.76 3.75
CA ILE A 25 -4.22 14.02 5.02
C ILE A 25 -3.08 13.03 5.22
N ILE A 26 -2.55 12.41 4.16
CA ILE A 26 -1.55 11.34 4.29
C ILE A 26 -0.12 11.89 4.25
N THR A 27 0.86 11.04 4.55
CA THR A 27 2.30 11.36 4.43
C THR A 27 2.95 10.61 3.28
N SER A 28 2.39 9.47 2.86
CA SER A 28 2.89 8.64 1.76
C SER A 28 1.74 8.17 0.86
N ALA A 29 1.91 8.27 -0.46
CA ALA A 29 0.93 7.88 -1.47
C ALA A 29 1.43 6.66 -2.27
N ASN A 30 0.70 5.55 -2.21
CA ASN A 30 0.95 4.39 -3.05
C ASN A 30 0.20 4.60 -4.36
N VAL A 31 0.90 4.98 -5.43
CA VAL A 31 0.27 5.36 -6.70
C VAL A 31 0.21 4.16 -7.66
N ALA A 32 -0.98 3.87 -8.17
CA ALA A 32 -1.19 2.79 -9.14
C ALA A 32 -0.37 2.99 -10.42
N CYS A 33 0.17 1.90 -10.97
CA CYS A 33 1.19 1.92 -12.02
C CYS A 33 0.72 1.40 -13.40
N GLY A 34 -0.60 1.34 -13.64
CA GLY A 34 -1.19 0.99 -14.94
C GLY A 34 -1.58 -0.46 -15.16
N PHE A 35 -1.28 -1.35 -14.22
CA PHE A 35 -1.59 -2.78 -14.37
C PHE A 35 -2.92 -3.17 -13.74
N HIS A 36 -3.17 -2.79 -12.48
CA HIS A 36 -4.47 -2.97 -11.83
C HIS A 36 -5.39 -1.76 -11.98
N ALA A 37 -4.78 -0.56 -12.06
CA ALA A 37 -5.44 0.73 -12.20
C ALA A 37 -4.39 1.81 -12.57
N GLY A 38 -4.82 3.05 -12.78
CA GLY A 38 -3.95 4.21 -13.01
C GLY A 38 -3.47 4.34 -14.46
N ASP A 39 -4.06 5.24 -15.23
CA ASP A 39 -3.53 5.59 -16.56
C ASP A 39 -2.41 6.67 -16.45
N PRO A 40 -1.63 6.92 -17.53
CA PRO A 40 -0.54 7.90 -17.49
C PRO A 40 -0.95 9.31 -17.05
N SER A 41 -2.15 9.76 -17.42
CA SER A 41 -2.64 11.10 -17.04
C SER A 41 -3.00 11.13 -15.56
N THR A 42 -3.60 10.06 -15.06
CA THR A 42 -3.90 9.87 -13.64
C THR A 42 -2.62 9.81 -12.80
N MET A 43 -1.64 8.98 -13.17
CA MET A 43 -0.32 8.91 -12.49
C MET A 43 0.34 10.28 -12.41
N ARG A 44 0.41 11.00 -13.53
CA ARG A 44 1.03 12.32 -13.60
C ARG A 44 0.33 13.35 -12.71
N ARG A 45 -1.00 13.41 -12.76
CA ARG A 45 -1.80 14.31 -11.92
C ARG A 45 -1.58 14.05 -10.43
N VAL A 46 -1.59 12.78 -10.00
CA VAL A 46 -1.37 12.41 -8.60
C VAL A 46 0.05 12.78 -8.16
N CYS A 47 1.07 12.55 -9.01
CA CYS A 47 2.45 12.95 -8.73
C CYS A 47 2.60 14.46 -8.51
N GLU A 48 1.97 15.28 -9.37
CA GLU A 48 2.00 16.75 -9.24
C GLU A 48 1.31 17.23 -7.97
N GLN A 49 0.19 16.61 -7.60
CA GLN A 49 -0.51 16.95 -6.36
C GLN A 49 0.27 16.49 -5.13
N ALA A 50 0.87 15.30 -5.16
CA ALA A 50 1.70 14.80 -4.07
C ALA A 50 2.92 15.70 -3.84
N ALA A 51 3.61 16.11 -4.91
CA ALA A 51 4.73 17.04 -4.84
C ALA A 51 4.35 18.38 -4.19
N ARG A 52 3.20 18.96 -4.56
CA ARG A 52 2.69 20.21 -3.96
C ARG A 52 2.37 20.09 -2.48
N ASN A 53 1.93 18.91 -2.02
CA ASN A 53 1.57 18.65 -0.64
C ASN A 53 2.75 18.09 0.20
N GLY A 54 3.92 17.89 -0.40
CA GLY A 54 5.06 17.27 0.29
C GLY A 54 4.83 15.81 0.68
N VAL A 55 3.95 15.11 -0.04
CA VAL A 55 3.64 13.69 0.18
C VAL A 55 4.63 12.82 -0.58
N ARG A 56 5.19 11.80 0.07
CA ARG A 56 6.12 10.84 -0.55
C ARG A 56 5.38 9.96 -1.54
N ILE A 57 6.01 9.62 -2.66
CA ILE A 57 5.41 8.78 -3.69
C ILE A 57 6.03 7.38 -3.63
N GLY A 58 5.18 6.35 -3.56
CA GLY A 58 5.57 4.95 -3.71
C GLY A 58 4.89 4.32 -4.91
N ALA A 59 5.59 3.40 -5.56
CA ALA A 59 5.02 2.60 -6.64
C ALA A 59 4.10 1.52 -6.05
N GLN A 60 2.83 1.57 -6.41
CA GLN A 60 1.86 0.54 -6.06
C GLN A 60 1.81 -0.51 -7.17
N VAL A 61 2.70 -1.51 -7.08
CA VAL A 61 2.90 -2.53 -8.13
C VAL A 61 1.92 -3.68 -7.99
N SER A 62 1.46 -4.24 -9.11
CA SER A 62 0.41 -5.25 -9.11
C SER A 62 0.63 -6.32 -10.18
N TYR A 63 -0.17 -7.39 -10.09
CA TYR A 63 -0.38 -8.27 -11.22
C TYR A 63 -1.06 -7.52 -12.38
N ARG A 64 -0.75 -7.91 -13.62
CA ARG A 64 -1.37 -7.38 -14.84
C ARG A 64 -2.84 -7.82 -14.99
N ASP A 65 -3.71 -7.28 -14.15
CA ASP A 65 -5.12 -7.64 -14.10
C ASP A 65 -6.02 -6.42 -13.88
N LEU A 66 -6.17 -5.59 -14.92
CA LEU A 66 -7.03 -4.42 -14.86
C LEU A 66 -8.51 -4.79 -14.59
N ALA A 67 -9.01 -5.85 -15.23
CA ALA A 67 -10.41 -6.27 -15.11
C ALA A 67 -10.75 -6.79 -13.71
N GLY A 68 -9.82 -7.48 -13.04
CA GLY A 68 -9.95 -7.90 -11.65
C GLY A 68 -9.41 -6.89 -10.64
N PHE A 69 -9.02 -5.70 -11.08
CA PHE A 69 -8.40 -4.65 -10.25
C PHE A 69 -7.21 -5.16 -9.46
N GLY A 70 -6.42 -6.09 -10.02
CA GLY A 70 -5.27 -6.70 -9.35
C GLY A 70 -5.62 -7.51 -8.09
N ARG A 71 -6.91 -7.87 -7.88
CA ARG A 71 -7.39 -8.59 -6.70
C ARG A 71 -7.51 -10.11 -6.89
N ARG A 72 -7.11 -10.63 -8.05
CA ARG A 72 -7.04 -12.07 -8.31
C ARG A 72 -5.59 -12.54 -8.27
N PHE A 73 -5.36 -13.69 -7.63
CA PHE A 73 -4.04 -14.31 -7.69
C PHE A 73 -3.76 -14.77 -9.12
N ILE A 74 -2.56 -14.45 -9.60
CA ILE A 74 -2.02 -14.92 -10.88
C ILE A 74 -0.70 -15.61 -10.54
N ASP A 75 -0.59 -16.88 -10.91
CA ASP A 75 0.66 -17.64 -10.79
C ASP A 75 1.61 -17.21 -11.92
N ALA A 76 2.08 -15.96 -11.83
CA ALA A 76 2.98 -15.35 -12.81
C ALA A 76 4.35 -16.03 -12.74
N ASP A 77 5.01 -16.17 -13.89
CA ASP A 77 6.40 -16.58 -13.92
C ASP A 77 7.26 -15.56 -13.12
N PRO A 78 8.14 -16.00 -12.21
CA PRO A 78 8.90 -15.08 -11.37
C PRO A 78 9.80 -14.10 -12.14
N ALA A 79 10.36 -14.50 -13.29
CA ALA A 79 11.19 -13.60 -14.09
C ALA A 79 10.32 -12.55 -14.78
N GLU A 80 9.18 -12.97 -15.34
CA GLU A 80 8.21 -12.03 -15.93
C GLU A 80 7.70 -11.04 -14.88
N LEU A 81 7.33 -11.51 -13.68
CA LEU A 81 6.86 -10.62 -12.62
C LEU A 81 7.94 -9.61 -12.18
N ALA A 82 9.21 -10.01 -12.11
CA ALA A 82 10.29 -9.09 -11.78
C ALA A 82 10.41 -7.96 -12.81
N ASP A 83 10.34 -8.28 -14.10
CA ASP A 83 10.33 -7.30 -15.19
C ASP A 83 9.08 -6.41 -15.17
N GLU A 84 7.92 -6.98 -14.82
CA GLU A 84 6.68 -6.22 -14.66
C GLU A 84 6.72 -5.24 -13.49
N VAL A 85 7.36 -5.62 -12.38
CA VAL A 85 7.58 -4.74 -11.23
C VAL A 85 8.53 -3.60 -11.62
N LEU A 86 9.65 -3.91 -12.29
CA LEU A 86 10.58 -2.92 -12.82
C LEU A 86 9.88 -1.92 -13.76
N TYR A 87 9.08 -2.43 -14.70
CA TYR A 87 8.31 -1.62 -15.65
C TYR A 87 7.37 -0.64 -14.93
N GLN A 88 6.61 -1.14 -13.96
CA GLN A 88 5.64 -0.34 -13.20
C GLN A 88 6.32 0.78 -12.41
N ILE A 89 7.45 0.48 -11.74
CA ILE A 89 8.22 1.48 -10.99
C ILE A 89 8.76 2.55 -11.95
N GLY A 90 9.36 2.14 -13.08
CA GLY A 90 9.91 3.07 -14.07
C GLY A 90 8.84 3.98 -14.70
N ALA A 91 7.66 3.44 -15.00
CA ALA A 91 6.54 4.21 -15.56
C ALA A 91 6.07 5.32 -14.60
N LEU A 92 5.90 4.99 -13.31
CA LEU A 92 5.52 5.96 -12.31
C LEU A 92 6.64 6.98 -12.05
N ASP A 93 7.89 6.52 -11.97
CA ASP A 93 9.02 7.39 -11.68
C ASP A 93 9.27 8.43 -12.77
N ALA A 94 9.03 8.09 -14.05
CA ALA A 94 9.02 9.07 -15.12
C ALA A 94 7.98 10.19 -14.90
N CYS A 95 6.77 9.83 -14.42
CA CYS A 95 5.74 10.80 -14.07
C CYS A 95 6.14 11.65 -12.86
N ALA A 96 6.69 11.02 -11.82
CA ALA A 96 7.15 11.66 -10.59
C ALA A 96 8.27 12.67 -10.86
N ARG A 97 9.31 12.29 -11.61
CA ARG A 97 10.43 13.16 -11.99
C ARG A 97 9.99 14.38 -12.75
N ALA A 98 9.09 14.18 -13.71
CA ALA A 98 8.62 15.29 -14.50
C ALA A 98 7.63 16.20 -13.72
N ALA A 99 7.15 15.78 -12.55
CA ALA A 99 6.48 16.60 -11.53
C ALA A 99 7.43 17.22 -10.49
N GLY A 100 8.76 17.01 -10.61
CA GLY A 100 9.77 17.56 -9.71
C GLY A 100 10.00 16.76 -8.42
N THR A 101 9.63 15.47 -8.42
CA THR A 101 9.79 14.54 -7.28
C THR A 101 10.30 13.18 -7.78
N GLU A 102 10.24 12.12 -6.99
CA GLU A 102 10.66 10.77 -7.39
C GLU A 102 9.87 9.69 -6.64
N VAL A 103 9.91 8.46 -7.16
CA VAL A 103 9.41 7.29 -6.42
C VAL A 103 10.43 6.91 -5.35
N VAL A 104 10.01 6.83 -4.08
CA VAL A 104 10.92 6.60 -2.94
C VAL A 104 10.65 5.33 -2.14
N TYR A 105 9.64 4.55 -2.52
CA TYR A 105 9.36 3.22 -1.95
C TYR A 105 8.46 2.40 -2.88
N VAL A 106 8.24 1.12 -2.55
CA VAL A 106 7.34 0.22 -3.29
C VAL A 106 6.37 -0.45 -2.32
N LYS A 107 5.12 -0.64 -2.75
CA LYS A 107 4.11 -1.41 -2.03
C LYS A 107 3.34 -2.28 -3.03
N PRO A 108 3.34 -3.61 -2.91
CA PRO A 108 2.47 -4.44 -3.75
C PRO A 108 0.98 -4.14 -3.52
N HIS A 109 0.17 -4.28 -4.55
CA HIS A 109 -1.28 -4.11 -4.49
C HIS A 109 -2.00 -5.46 -4.32
N GLY A 110 -3.16 -5.42 -3.67
CA GLY A 110 -4.21 -6.41 -3.84
C GLY A 110 -3.75 -7.87 -3.65
N ALA A 111 -3.96 -8.69 -4.68
CA ALA A 111 -3.59 -10.10 -4.62
C ALA A 111 -2.08 -10.33 -4.59
N LEU A 112 -1.27 -9.46 -5.20
CA LEU A 112 0.19 -9.56 -5.13
C LEU A 112 0.68 -9.32 -3.70
N TYR A 113 0.13 -8.30 -3.01
CA TYR A 113 0.42 -8.08 -1.59
C TYR A 113 0.13 -9.32 -0.74
N ASN A 114 -1.07 -9.88 -0.88
CA ASN A 114 -1.46 -11.07 -0.11
C ASN A 114 -0.63 -12.30 -0.47
N ALA A 115 -0.32 -12.50 -1.75
CA ALA A 115 0.48 -13.63 -2.23
C ALA A 115 1.90 -13.58 -1.63
N THR A 116 2.53 -12.40 -1.65
CA THR A 116 3.90 -12.23 -1.13
C THR A 116 4.01 -12.34 0.40
N VAL A 117 2.89 -12.48 1.12
CA VAL A 117 2.91 -12.88 2.54
C VAL A 117 3.49 -14.29 2.71
N HIS A 118 3.16 -15.22 1.82
CA HIS A 118 3.49 -16.64 1.97
C HIS A 118 4.23 -17.25 0.77
N HIS A 119 4.05 -16.69 -0.43
CA HIS A 119 4.56 -17.26 -1.66
C HIS A 119 5.97 -16.77 -1.97
N GLU A 120 6.98 -17.59 -1.64
CA GLU A 120 8.39 -17.21 -1.71
C GLU A 120 8.84 -16.73 -3.08
N LYS A 121 8.49 -17.44 -4.16
CA LYS A 121 8.92 -17.06 -5.52
C LYS A 121 8.35 -15.72 -5.98
N GLN A 122 7.10 -15.43 -5.65
CA GLN A 122 6.44 -14.16 -5.98
C GLN A 122 7.07 -13.03 -5.15
N ALA A 123 7.38 -13.27 -3.86
CA ALA A 123 8.08 -12.31 -3.02
C ALA A 123 9.49 -11.99 -3.53
N GLU A 124 10.25 -13.01 -3.93
CA GLU A 124 11.58 -12.86 -4.52
C GLU A 124 11.56 -12.12 -5.86
N ALA A 125 10.55 -12.37 -6.70
CA ALA A 125 10.35 -11.65 -7.96
C ALA A 125 10.12 -10.15 -7.72
N VAL A 126 9.25 -9.78 -6.76
CA VAL A 126 9.02 -8.38 -6.40
C VAL A 126 10.32 -7.71 -5.93
N VAL A 127 11.07 -8.35 -5.03
CA VAL A 127 12.35 -7.84 -4.54
C VAL A 127 13.36 -7.68 -5.67
N SER A 128 13.42 -8.64 -6.60
CA SER A 128 14.32 -8.59 -7.76
C SER A 128 13.99 -7.43 -8.69
N GLY A 129 12.69 -7.21 -8.98
CA GLY A 129 12.24 -6.07 -9.79
C GLY A 129 12.56 -4.72 -9.13
N ILE A 130 12.43 -4.62 -7.80
CA ILE A 130 12.84 -3.42 -7.05
C ILE A 130 14.35 -3.19 -7.22
N LYS A 131 15.19 -4.20 -6.96
CA LYS A 131 16.64 -4.09 -7.06
C LYS A 131 17.15 -3.75 -8.46
N ALA A 132 16.46 -4.23 -9.49
CA ALA A 132 16.79 -3.89 -10.88
C ALA A 132 16.58 -2.39 -11.18
N PHE A 133 15.73 -1.70 -10.41
CA PHE A 133 15.51 -0.27 -10.51
C PHE A 133 16.47 0.54 -9.62
N LYS A 134 16.34 0.38 -8.30
CA LYS A 134 17.23 0.93 -7.25
C LYS A 134 16.91 0.28 -5.90
N ASP A 135 17.77 0.47 -4.90
CA ASP A 135 17.50 0.00 -3.54
C ASP A 135 16.43 0.88 -2.86
N LEU A 136 15.15 0.52 -3.06
CA LEU A 136 14.00 1.18 -2.43
C LEU A 136 13.51 0.42 -1.19
N PRO A 137 13.03 1.14 -0.15
CA PRO A 137 12.21 0.54 0.89
C PRO A 137 10.96 -0.13 0.32
N VAL A 138 10.53 -1.23 0.94
CA VAL A 138 9.32 -1.96 0.54
C VAL A 138 8.36 -2.12 1.71
N LEU A 139 7.09 -1.75 1.50
CA LEU A 139 6.02 -1.93 2.46
C LEU A 139 5.46 -3.35 2.36
N GLY A 140 5.31 -3.99 3.50
CA GLY A 140 4.77 -5.34 3.58
C GLY A 140 4.20 -5.66 4.95
N LEU A 141 3.42 -6.74 5.00
CA LEU A 141 2.81 -7.21 6.24
C LEU A 141 3.91 -7.75 7.18
N PRO A 142 3.86 -7.48 8.50
CA PRO A 142 4.78 -8.05 9.47
C PRO A 142 4.87 -9.57 9.34
N GLY A 143 6.11 -10.11 9.30
CA GLY A 143 6.37 -11.54 9.17
C GLY A 143 6.16 -12.13 7.77
N SER A 144 5.92 -11.31 6.75
CA SER A 144 5.76 -11.78 5.37
C SER A 144 7.07 -12.28 4.74
N GLN A 145 6.94 -13.17 3.77
CA GLN A 145 8.04 -13.55 2.88
C GLN A 145 8.61 -12.34 2.13
N LEU A 146 7.77 -11.37 1.74
CA LEU A 146 8.23 -10.13 1.12
C LEU A 146 9.30 -9.41 1.96
N LEU A 147 8.99 -9.14 3.23
CA LEU A 147 9.92 -8.44 4.12
C LEU A 147 11.18 -9.28 4.40
N ALA A 148 11.04 -10.60 4.56
CA ALA A 148 12.18 -11.49 4.77
C ALA A 148 13.12 -11.53 3.55
N LYS A 149 12.58 -11.63 2.33
CA LYS A 149 13.37 -11.60 1.09
C LYS A 149 13.98 -10.22 0.84
N ALA A 150 13.27 -9.15 1.17
CA ALA A 150 13.78 -7.78 1.07
C ALA A 150 15.01 -7.58 1.97
N GLU A 151 14.91 -7.96 3.24
CA GLU A 151 16.01 -7.89 4.20
C GLU A 151 17.21 -8.74 3.74
N ALA A 152 16.98 -9.98 3.30
CA ALA A 152 18.02 -10.86 2.76
C ALA A 152 18.73 -10.26 1.53
N ALA A 153 18.04 -9.44 0.74
CA ALA A 153 18.58 -8.77 -0.43
C ALA A 153 19.20 -7.38 -0.13
N GLY A 154 19.20 -6.94 1.13
CA GLY A 154 19.74 -5.66 1.59
C GLY A 154 18.78 -4.47 1.45
N LEU A 155 17.49 -4.72 1.19
CA LEU A 155 16.46 -3.68 1.11
C LEU A 155 15.83 -3.41 2.49
N ARG A 156 15.41 -2.17 2.73
CA ARG A 156 14.67 -1.81 3.93
C ARG A 156 13.23 -2.33 3.83
N GLY A 157 12.88 -3.32 4.64
CA GLY A 157 11.49 -3.68 4.89
C GLY A 157 10.80 -2.67 5.81
N VAL A 158 9.61 -2.21 5.45
CA VAL A 158 8.78 -1.31 6.26
C VAL A 158 7.51 -2.07 6.65
N GLN A 159 7.30 -2.25 7.95
CA GLN A 159 6.14 -2.98 8.45
C GLN A 159 4.88 -2.14 8.33
N GLU A 160 3.87 -2.66 7.65
CA GLU A 160 2.60 -1.98 7.41
C GLU A 160 1.46 -2.60 8.23
N ALA A 161 0.59 -1.73 8.75
CA ALA A 161 -0.71 -2.10 9.30
C ALA A 161 -1.84 -1.43 8.49
N PHE A 162 -3.07 -1.84 8.77
CA PHE A 162 -4.27 -1.41 8.05
C PHE A 162 -5.33 -0.97 9.05
N ALA A 163 -5.84 0.25 8.90
CA ALA A 163 -6.79 0.83 9.85
C ALA A 163 -8.17 0.17 9.74
N ASP A 164 -8.57 -0.21 8.54
CA ASP A 164 -9.91 -0.63 8.17
C ASP A 164 -10.02 -2.12 7.79
N ARG A 165 -8.96 -2.90 7.81
CA ARG A 165 -9.02 -4.34 7.46
C ARG A 165 -9.18 -5.23 8.68
N GLY A 166 -9.94 -6.32 8.50
CA GLY A 166 -10.00 -7.42 9.46
C GLY A 166 -8.69 -8.21 9.48
N TYR A 167 -8.27 -8.63 10.68
CA TYR A 167 -7.10 -9.48 10.88
C TYR A 167 -7.51 -10.88 11.34
N THR A 168 -6.83 -11.89 10.83
CA THR A 168 -6.87 -13.26 11.35
C THR A 168 -6.02 -13.36 12.62
N PRO A 169 -6.20 -14.39 13.46
CA PRO A 169 -5.36 -14.60 14.65
C PRO A 169 -3.87 -14.80 14.32
N GLN A 170 -3.57 -15.17 13.08
CA GLN A 170 -2.21 -15.34 12.57
C GLN A 170 -1.56 -14.00 12.16
N GLY A 171 -2.28 -12.88 12.27
CA GLY A 171 -1.79 -11.56 11.89
C GLY A 171 -1.91 -11.25 10.40
N THR A 172 -2.53 -12.14 9.62
CA THR A 172 -2.82 -11.91 8.19
C THR A 172 -4.14 -11.19 8.00
N LEU A 173 -4.37 -10.64 6.81
CA LEU A 173 -5.62 -9.95 6.52
C LEU A 173 -6.72 -10.95 6.14
N VAL A 174 -7.92 -10.72 6.67
CA VAL A 174 -9.12 -11.48 6.28
C VAL A 174 -9.40 -11.22 4.78
N PRO A 175 -9.64 -12.27 3.96
CA PRO A 175 -9.93 -12.10 2.54
C PRO A 175 -11.14 -11.18 2.31
N ARG A 176 -11.09 -10.33 1.28
CA ARG A 176 -12.15 -9.31 1.04
C ARG A 176 -13.54 -9.89 0.77
N SER A 177 -13.64 -11.16 0.37
CA SER A 177 -14.91 -11.86 0.14
C SER A 177 -15.56 -12.39 1.42
N GLU A 178 -14.84 -12.38 2.54
CA GLU A 178 -15.30 -12.95 3.80
C GLU A 178 -15.98 -11.90 4.70
N PRO A 179 -16.89 -12.32 5.60
CA PRO A 179 -17.41 -11.44 6.64
C PRO A 179 -16.29 -10.84 7.50
N ASN A 180 -16.51 -9.61 8.00
CA ASN A 180 -15.56 -8.88 8.84
C ASN A 180 -14.23 -8.51 8.18
N ALA A 181 -14.11 -8.63 6.84
CA ALA A 181 -12.91 -8.27 6.11
C ALA A 181 -12.60 -6.76 6.10
N LEU A 182 -13.64 -5.94 6.28
CA LEU A 182 -13.58 -4.49 6.25
C LEU A 182 -14.35 -3.91 7.45
N LEU A 183 -13.74 -2.97 8.15
CA LEU A 183 -14.41 -2.10 9.11
C LEU A 183 -14.93 -0.87 8.38
N THR A 184 -16.23 -0.59 8.55
CA THR A 184 -16.90 0.58 7.97
C THR A 184 -17.26 1.63 9.01
N ASP A 185 -17.12 1.31 10.29
CA ASP A 185 -17.37 2.23 11.40
C ASP A 185 -16.10 3.02 11.73
N THR A 186 -16.14 4.35 11.54
CA THR A 186 -15.03 5.27 11.84
C THR A 186 -14.52 5.09 13.27
N ALA A 187 -15.41 4.87 14.24
CA ALA A 187 -15.00 4.76 15.64
C ALA A 187 -14.10 3.53 15.87
N GLN A 188 -14.39 2.41 15.20
CA GLN A 188 -13.58 1.20 15.28
C GLN A 188 -12.24 1.36 14.54
N VAL A 189 -12.24 2.04 13.40
CA VAL A 189 -11.02 2.37 12.64
C VAL A 189 -10.08 3.25 13.49
N VAL A 190 -10.62 4.26 14.16
CA VAL A 190 -9.87 5.15 15.06
C VAL A 190 -9.35 4.41 16.28
N GLU A 191 -10.17 3.56 16.92
CA GLU A 191 -9.74 2.76 18.06
C GLU A 191 -8.58 1.82 17.67
N ARG A 192 -8.62 1.22 16.48
CA ARG A 192 -7.49 0.43 15.98
C ARG A 192 -6.24 1.27 15.80
N ALA A 193 -6.35 2.46 15.20
CA ALA A 193 -5.21 3.36 15.02
C ALA A 193 -4.56 3.73 16.37
N LYS A 194 -5.36 3.95 17.42
CA LYS A 194 -4.84 4.21 18.78
C LYS A 194 -4.13 2.99 19.36
N ARG A 195 -4.74 1.81 19.29
CA ARG A 195 -4.11 0.56 19.77
C ARG A 195 -2.81 0.24 19.05
N LEU A 196 -2.70 0.62 17.78
CA LEU A 196 -1.46 0.47 17.03
C LEU A 196 -0.31 1.30 17.61
N LEU A 197 -0.60 2.48 18.19
CA LEU A 197 0.40 3.28 18.92
C LEU A 197 0.92 2.55 20.16
N ASP A 198 0.08 1.71 20.78
CA ASP A 198 0.45 0.82 21.88
C ASP A 198 1.08 -0.51 21.40
N GLY A 199 1.26 -0.68 20.09
CA GLY A 199 1.87 -1.85 19.47
C GLY A 199 0.95 -3.07 19.35
N GLU A 200 -0.36 -2.85 19.26
CA GLU A 200 -1.36 -3.92 19.21
C GLU A 200 -2.41 -3.75 18.10
N ILE A 201 -2.88 -4.88 17.57
CA ILE A 201 -4.07 -4.99 16.72
C ILE A 201 -4.96 -6.11 17.25
N ILE A 202 -6.28 -5.91 17.18
CA ILE A 202 -7.26 -6.93 17.54
C ILE A 202 -7.75 -7.66 16.27
N ALA A 203 -7.58 -8.98 16.27
CA ALA A 203 -8.10 -9.88 15.27
C ALA A 203 -9.63 -10.03 15.36
N VAL A 204 -10.25 -10.59 14.32
CA VAL A 204 -11.70 -10.75 14.24
C VAL A 204 -12.28 -11.69 15.31
N ASP A 205 -11.46 -12.52 15.96
CA ASP A 205 -11.86 -13.39 17.07
C ASP A 205 -11.51 -12.82 18.47
N GLY A 206 -10.97 -11.60 18.52
CA GLY A 206 -10.53 -10.95 19.75
C GLY A 206 -9.06 -11.20 20.13
N THR A 207 -8.31 -12.01 19.36
CA THR A 207 -6.89 -12.22 19.59
C THR A 207 -6.11 -10.91 19.50
N VAL A 208 -5.23 -10.66 20.48
CA VAL A 208 -4.32 -9.51 20.50
C VAL A 208 -3.04 -9.86 19.73
N ILE A 209 -2.81 -9.18 18.61
CA ILE A 209 -1.61 -9.31 17.79
C ILE A 209 -0.64 -8.19 18.16
N LYS A 210 0.58 -8.55 18.55
CA LYS A 210 1.66 -7.59 18.77
C LYS A 210 2.30 -7.20 17.44
N THR A 211 2.44 -5.90 17.20
CA THR A 211 3.02 -5.38 15.96
C THR A 211 3.82 -4.11 16.21
N ARG A 212 4.79 -3.83 15.35
CA ARG A 212 5.58 -2.60 15.34
C ARG A 212 5.48 -1.90 13.99
N ALA A 213 4.27 -1.85 13.44
CA ALA A 213 4.05 -1.22 12.15
C ALA A 213 4.54 0.23 12.15
N GLU A 214 5.33 0.58 11.14
CA GLU A 214 5.87 1.92 10.93
C GLU A 214 4.91 2.79 10.11
N SER A 215 4.07 2.15 9.29
CA SER A 215 3.10 2.78 8.41
C SER A 215 1.70 2.20 8.60
N LEU A 216 0.69 3.06 8.65
CA LEU A 216 -0.72 2.71 8.72
C LEU A 216 -1.42 3.05 7.40
N CYS A 217 -2.00 2.05 6.75
CA CYS A 217 -2.79 2.20 5.54
C CYS A 217 -4.23 2.61 5.88
N VAL A 218 -4.71 3.66 5.23
CA VAL A 218 -6.12 4.04 5.13
C VAL A 218 -6.55 3.92 3.66
N HIS A 219 -7.55 3.10 3.35
CA HIS A 219 -7.91 2.87 1.96
C HIS A 219 -8.77 4.00 1.39
N GLY A 220 -8.47 4.43 0.17
CA GLY A 220 -9.27 5.41 -0.59
C GLY A 220 -10.55 4.86 -1.21
N ASP A 221 -10.68 3.53 -1.31
CA ASP A 221 -11.84 2.83 -1.91
C ASP A 221 -12.96 2.51 -0.90
N THR A 222 -12.72 2.69 0.39
CA THR A 222 -13.73 2.47 1.45
C THR A 222 -14.77 3.61 1.45
N PRO A 223 -16.09 3.33 1.56
CA PRO A 223 -17.08 4.38 1.73
C PRO A 223 -16.75 5.26 2.94
N GLY A 224 -16.62 6.57 2.73
CA GLY A 224 -16.19 7.50 3.79
C GLY A 224 -14.68 7.55 4.03
N ALA A 225 -13.86 7.01 3.12
CA ALA A 225 -12.38 6.98 3.19
C ALA A 225 -11.75 8.28 3.69
N VAL A 226 -12.13 9.43 3.12
CA VAL A 226 -11.59 10.74 3.52
C VAL A 226 -11.90 11.04 4.99
N HIS A 227 -13.13 10.77 5.41
CA HIS A 227 -13.56 10.98 6.80
C HIS A 227 -12.81 10.04 7.77
N HIS A 228 -12.64 8.76 7.40
CA HIS A 228 -11.83 7.82 8.17
C HIS A 228 -10.38 8.29 8.28
N ALA A 229 -9.76 8.71 7.16
CA ALA A 229 -8.38 9.19 7.13
C ALA A 229 -8.19 10.43 8.02
N GLN A 230 -9.12 11.39 7.98
CA GLN A 230 -9.11 12.58 8.85
C GLN A 230 -9.17 12.18 10.33
N ALA A 231 -10.14 11.35 10.69
CA ALA A 231 -10.32 10.91 12.08
C ALA A 231 -9.11 10.11 12.59
N VAL A 232 -8.52 9.27 11.75
CA VAL A 232 -7.28 8.54 12.07
C VAL A 232 -6.13 9.52 12.28
N ARG A 233 -5.92 10.48 11.38
CA ARG A 233 -4.84 11.47 11.53
C ARG A 233 -5.00 12.30 12.81
N GLU A 234 -6.21 12.74 13.14
CA GLU A 234 -6.50 13.43 14.40
C GLU A 234 -6.16 12.58 15.62
N ALA A 235 -6.50 11.28 15.58
CA ALA A 235 -6.21 10.36 16.67
C ALA A 235 -4.72 10.03 16.84
N LEU A 236 -3.96 9.98 15.74
CA LEU A 236 -2.50 9.76 15.77
C LEU A 236 -1.71 11.02 16.15
N GLY A 237 -2.30 12.21 15.99
CA GLY A 237 -1.62 13.48 16.21
C GLY A 237 -0.54 13.74 15.16
N THR A 238 0.73 13.77 15.58
CA THR A 238 1.86 14.00 14.65
C THR A 238 2.16 12.75 13.83
N VAL A 239 1.88 12.82 12.54
CA VAL A 239 2.28 11.81 11.55
C VAL A 239 3.54 12.26 10.81
N SER A 240 4.40 11.30 10.48
CA SER A 240 5.63 11.55 9.73
C SER A 240 5.92 10.35 8.85
N ALA A 241 6.36 10.59 7.63
CA ALA A 241 6.79 9.51 6.76
C ALA A 241 7.90 8.67 7.42
N PHE A 242 7.94 7.38 7.12
CA PHE A 242 9.05 6.52 7.51
C PHE A 242 10.32 7.00 6.78
N ALA A 243 11.48 6.77 7.40
CA ALA A 243 12.77 7.21 6.86
C ALA A 243 13.09 6.49 5.54
#